data_AF-A0A2T2P4R4-F1
#
_entry.id   AF-A0A2T2P4R4-F1
#
_cell.length_a   1.000
_cell.length_b   1.000
_cell.length_c   1.000
_cell.angle_alpha   90.00
_cell.angle_beta   90.00
_cell.angle_gamma   90.00
#
_symmetry.space_group_name_H-M   'P 1'
#
loop_
_entity.id
_entity.type
_entity.pdbx_description
1 polymer ?
#
loop_
_entity_poly.entity_id
_entity_poly.type
_entity_poly.pdbx_seq_one_letter_code
_entity_poly.pdbx_strand_id
1 'polypeptide(L)'
;MKFSAALITFALALSGTQAAPSVDIEQRQTPIAYVRLYQGGGCQGPWVEDTVYIQDGSGDCIVNNLAVSFQSVLVVTNELTLPLRLYTTDNCTPGNFITYTAGETGCQTQSAFGSARVGN
;
A
#
# COMPACT_ATOMS: atom_id res chain seq x y z
N MET A 1 56.41 -0.67 58.60
CA MET A 1 55.00 -0.26 58.48
C MET A 1 54.38 -1.12 57.40
N LYS A 2 53.38 -1.96 57.75
CA LYS A 2 52.65 -2.83 56.81
C LYS A 2 51.35 -2.11 56.47
N PHE A 3 51.10 -1.83 55.19
CA PHE A 3 49.80 -1.35 54.73
C PHE A 3 49.14 -2.44 53.89
N SER A 4 48.08 -2.99 54.46
CA SER A 4 47.09 -3.83 53.81
C SER A 4 46.30 -2.97 52.81
N ALA A 5 46.18 -3.40 51.56
CA ALA A 5 45.24 -2.82 50.61
C ALA A 5 44.31 -3.93 50.11
N ALA A 6 43.03 -3.69 50.31
CA ALA A 6 41.94 -4.62 50.18
C ALA A 6 41.48 -4.83 48.72
N LEU A 7 40.90 -6.02 48.52
CA LEU A 7 40.06 -6.48 47.43
C LEU A 7 39.08 -5.44 46.87
N ILE A 8 38.99 -5.33 45.54
CA ILE A 8 37.74 -4.97 44.85
C ILE A 8 37.56 -5.90 43.65
N THR A 9 36.72 -6.92 43.85
CA THR A 9 36.13 -7.75 42.80
C THR A 9 34.85 -7.08 42.32
N PHE A 10 34.77 -6.68 41.05
CA PHE A 10 33.51 -6.35 40.39
C PHE A 10 33.65 -6.57 38.88
N ALA A 11 33.21 -7.73 38.40
CA ALA A 11 32.99 -7.98 36.97
C ALA A 11 31.51 -8.31 36.78
N LEU A 12 30.73 -7.28 36.46
CA LEU A 12 29.33 -7.40 36.04
C LEU A 12 29.32 -8.04 34.64
N ALA A 13 29.01 -9.33 34.57
CA ALA A 13 28.68 -9.98 33.31
C ALA A 13 27.32 -9.45 32.83
N LEU A 14 27.34 -8.47 31.92
CA LEU A 14 26.15 -8.15 31.12
C LEU A 14 25.84 -9.36 30.24
N SER A 15 24.85 -10.15 30.65
CA SER A 15 24.15 -11.06 29.76
C SER A 15 23.44 -10.23 28.70
N GLY A 16 24.11 -9.98 27.58
CA GLY A 16 23.48 -9.45 26.39
C GLY A 16 22.47 -10.47 25.89
N THR A 17 21.18 -10.22 26.13
CA THR A 17 20.13 -10.86 25.36
C THR A 17 20.33 -10.41 23.92
N GLN A 18 20.87 -11.28 23.07
CA GLN A 18 20.75 -11.10 21.63
C GLN A 18 19.27 -11.23 21.31
N ALA A 19 18.56 -10.10 21.29
CA ALA A 19 17.31 -10.02 20.58
C ALA A 19 17.66 -10.25 19.11
N ALA A 20 17.56 -11.52 18.68
CA ALA A 20 17.53 -11.82 17.27
C ALA A 20 16.37 -10.98 16.69
N PRO A 21 16.60 -10.16 15.65
CA PRO A 21 15.51 -9.49 14.98
C PRO A 21 14.55 -10.58 14.53
N SER A 22 13.34 -10.56 15.09
CA SER A 22 12.27 -11.47 14.73
C SER A 22 12.07 -11.36 13.22
N VAL A 23 12.25 -12.47 12.52
CA VAL A 23 12.21 -12.63 11.06
C VAL A 23 10.80 -12.44 10.46
N ASP A 24 9.89 -11.79 11.21
CA ASP A 24 8.43 -11.75 10.98
C ASP A 24 7.88 -10.34 10.72
N ILE A 25 8.74 -9.40 10.31
CA ILE A 25 8.29 -8.07 9.85
C ILE A 25 7.95 -8.10 8.35
N GLU A 26 8.68 -8.87 7.54
CA GLU A 26 8.43 -8.96 6.08
C GLU A 26 7.14 -9.73 5.73
N GLN A 27 6.69 -10.66 6.58
CA GLN A 27 5.45 -11.44 6.36
C GLN A 27 4.13 -10.70 6.67
N ARG A 28 4.18 -9.37 6.92
CA ARG A 28 2.98 -8.56 7.25
C ARG A 28 2.66 -7.47 6.23
N GLN A 29 3.24 -7.49 5.04
CA GLN A 29 2.85 -6.53 4.00
C GLN A 29 1.62 -7.05 3.26
N THR A 30 0.46 -6.48 3.57
CA THR A 30 -0.76 -6.71 2.79
C THR A 30 -0.56 -6.14 1.39
N PRO A 31 -0.76 -6.92 0.32
CA PRO A 31 -0.57 -6.43 -1.05
C PRO A 31 -1.40 -5.18 -1.33
N ILE A 32 -0.77 -4.18 -1.97
CA ILE A 32 -1.45 -2.93 -2.33
C ILE A 32 -1.33 -2.60 -3.82
N ALA A 33 -2.28 -1.81 -4.32
CA ALA A 33 -2.12 -1.05 -5.56
C ALA A 33 -2.15 0.44 -5.25
N TYR A 34 -1.14 1.16 -5.74
CA TYR A 34 -1.04 2.60 -5.61
C TYR A 34 -1.40 3.27 -6.94
N VAL A 35 -2.41 4.14 -6.87
CA VAL A 35 -3.10 4.70 -8.03
C VAL A 35 -3.05 6.22 -7.97
N ARG A 36 -2.59 6.85 -9.06
CA ARG A 36 -2.52 8.31 -9.19
C ARG A 36 -3.52 8.83 -10.20
N LEU A 37 -4.14 9.96 -9.88
CA LEU A 37 -5.08 10.66 -10.74
C LEU A 37 -4.40 11.90 -11.36
N TYR A 38 -4.59 12.10 -12.66
CA TYR A 38 -3.99 13.22 -13.40
C TYR A 38 -5.05 14.09 -14.05
N GLN A 39 -4.81 15.40 -14.10
CA GLN A 39 -5.73 16.37 -14.69
C GLN A 39 -5.83 16.28 -16.22
N GLY A 40 -4.78 15.83 -16.90
CA GLY A 40 -4.76 15.62 -18.35
C GLY A 40 -5.06 14.18 -18.75
N GLY A 41 -5.40 13.97 -20.02
CA GLY A 41 -5.50 12.63 -20.60
C GLY A 41 -4.15 11.92 -20.70
N GLY A 42 -4.15 10.58 -20.77
CA GLY A 42 -2.93 9.80 -20.95
C GLY A 42 -1.89 9.91 -19.83
N CYS A 43 -2.31 10.24 -18.62
CA CYS A 43 -1.47 10.44 -17.43
C CYS A 43 -0.41 11.52 -17.64
N GLN A 44 -0.77 12.52 -18.43
CA GLN A 44 0.00 13.73 -18.67
C GLN A 44 -0.57 14.89 -17.85
N GLY A 45 0.27 15.89 -17.58
CA GLY A 45 -0.11 17.06 -16.78
C GLY A 45 0.06 16.85 -15.27
N PRO A 46 -0.51 17.74 -14.45
CA PRO A 46 -0.30 17.70 -13.00
C PRO A 46 -1.05 16.53 -12.36
N TRP A 47 -0.37 15.90 -11.41
CA TRP A 47 -0.96 14.98 -10.45
C TRP A 47 -1.92 15.74 -9.52
N VAL A 48 -3.11 15.21 -9.29
CA VAL A 48 -4.14 15.88 -8.48
C VAL A 48 -4.56 15.15 -7.22
N GLU A 49 -4.48 13.82 -7.20
CA GLU A 49 -4.86 13.00 -6.05
C GLU A 49 -4.29 11.59 -6.21
N ASP A 50 -4.12 10.86 -5.11
CA ASP A 50 -3.80 9.44 -5.15
C ASP A 50 -4.70 8.61 -4.24
N THR A 51 -4.69 7.30 -4.45
CA THR A 51 -5.42 6.36 -3.62
C THR A 51 -4.67 5.03 -3.56
N VAL A 52 -4.91 4.30 -2.48
CA VAL A 52 -4.32 2.99 -2.21
C VAL A 52 -5.44 1.98 -2.08
N TYR A 53 -5.38 0.91 -2.87
CA TYR A 53 -6.26 -0.24 -2.73
C TYR A 53 -5.50 -1.39 -2.07
N ILE A 54 -6.11 -1.98 -1.04
CA ILE A 54 -5.48 -3.01 -0.23
C ILE A 54 -6.20 -4.33 -0.48
N GLN A 55 -5.45 -5.41 -0.69
CA GLN A 55 -6.00 -6.76 -0.75
C GLN A 55 -6.10 -7.37 0.65
N ASP A 56 -7.14 -7.00 1.40
CA ASP A 56 -7.40 -7.52 2.74
C ASP A 56 -8.15 -8.88 2.76
N GLY A 57 -8.56 -9.37 1.58
CA GLY A 57 -9.31 -10.62 1.41
C GLY A 57 -10.83 -10.48 1.57
N SER A 58 -11.36 -9.29 1.85
CA SER A 58 -12.81 -9.04 1.96
C SER A 58 -13.50 -9.10 0.60
N GLY A 59 -12.83 -8.61 -0.45
CA GLY A 59 -13.47 -8.34 -1.73
C GLY A 59 -14.54 -7.25 -1.63
N ASP A 60 -14.48 -6.39 -0.62
CA ASP A 60 -15.45 -5.33 -0.41
C ASP A 60 -15.37 -4.29 -1.52
N CYS A 61 -16.53 -3.67 -1.77
CA CYS A 61 -16.59 -2.53 -2.65
C CYS A 61 -16.18 -1.26 -1.90
N ILE A 62 -15.15 -0.60 -2.39
CA ILE A 62 -14.63 0.63 -1.83
C ILE A 62 -15.21 1.80 -2.62
N VAL A 63 -16.05 2.62 -1.98
CA VAL A 63 -16.58 3.85 -2.59
C VAL A 63 -15.49 4.93 -2.57
N ASN A 64 -15.20 5.51 -3.73
CA ASN A 64 -14.20 6.55 -3.88
C ASN A 64 -14.90 7.93 -3.83
N ASN A 65 -14.74 8.66 -2.73
CA ASN A 65 -15.26 10.03 -2.61
C ASN A 65 -14.24 11.05 -3.15
N LEU A 66 -14.00 11.03 -4.46
CA LEU A 66 -13.06 11.95 -5.11
C LEU A 66 -13.67 13.34 -5.24
N ALA A 67 -13.11 14.32 -4.53
CA ALA A 67 -13.55 15.71 -4.59
C ALA A 67 -12.94 16.50 -5.77
N VAL A 68 -11.96 15.92 -6.47
CA VAL A 68 -11.21 16.55 -7.55
C VAL A 68 -11.58 15.95 -8.91
N SER A 69 -11.56 16.79 -9.95
CA SER A 69 -11.68 16.33 -11.33
C SER A 69 -10.33 15.86 -11.87
N PHE A 70 -10.36 14.79 -12.66
CA PHE A 70 -9.21 14.20 -13.33
C PHE A 70 -9.64 13.65 -14.70
N GLN A 71 -8.69 13.30 -15.55
CA GLN A 71 -8.95 12.79 -16.91
C GLN A 71 -8.25 11.46 -17.20
N SER A 72 -7.30 11.06 -16.35
CA SER A 72 -6.62 9.78 -16.51
C SER A 72 -6.10 9.26 -15.18
N VAL A 73 -5.85 7.96 -15.17
CA VAL A 73 -5.38 7.24 -13.99
C VAL A 73 -4.23 6.32 -14.31
N LEU A 74 -3.24 6.38 -13.44
CA LEU A 74 -2.04 5.59 -13.50
C LEU A 74 -1.98 4.66 -12.29
N VAL A 75 -2.01 3.36 -12.55
CA VAL A 75 -1.56 2.38 -11.55
C VAL A 75 -0.03 2.38 -11.57
N VAL A 76 0.58 2.97 -10.54
CA VAL A 76 2.03 3.17 -10.44
C VAL A 76 2.71 1.90 -9.94
N THR A 77 2.13 1.30 -8.89
CA THR A 77 2.57 0.03 -8.31
C THR A 77 1.35 -0.84 -8.11
N ASN A 78 1.47 -2.13 -8.41
CA ASN A 78 0.41 -3.11 -8.20
C ASN A 78 1.03 -4.40 -7.66
N GLU A 79 0.91 -4.62 -6.36
CA GLU A 79 1.37 -5.83 -5.67
C GLU A 79 0.24 -6.84 -5.50
N LEU A 80 -0.98 -6.48 -5.89
CA LEU A 80 -2.18 -7.30 -5.72
C LEU A 80 -2.02 -8.63 -6.46
N THR A 81 -2.48 -9.71 -5.83
CA THR A 81 -2.55 -11.04 -6.45
C THR A 81 -3.92 -11.30 -7.10
N LEU A 82 -4.87 -10.42 -6.85
CA LEU A 82 -6.21 -10.39 -7.46
C LEU A 82 -6.36 -9.16 -8.36
N PRO A 83 -7.26 -9.21 -9.36
CA PRO A 83 -7.50 -8.07 -10.24
C PRO A 83 -8.07 -6.88 -9.47
N LEU A 84 -7.61 -5.68 -9.82
CA LEU A 84 -8.21 -4.42 -9.38
C LEU A 84 -9.21 -3.97 -10.43
N ARG A 85 -10.48 -3.81 -10.04
CA ARG A 85 -11.53 -3.22 -10.87
C ARG A 85 -11.85 -1.83 -10.38
N LEU A 86 -11.83 -0.87 -11.29
CA LEU A 86 -12.18 0.51 -11.04
C LEU A 86 -13.46 0.85 -11.79
N TYR A 87 -14.54 1.14 -11.07
CA TYR A 87 -15.88 1.37 -11.59
C TYR A 87 -16.14 2.86 -11.77
N THR A 88 -16.78 3.24 -12.86
CA THR A 88 -17.23 4.63 -13.07
C THR A 88 -18.35 5.04 -12.12
N THR A 89 -19.08 4.07 -11.57
CA THR A 89 -20.22 4.25 -10.68
C THR A 89 -19.86 3.90 -9.24
N ASP A 90 -20.70 4.34 -8.30
CA ASP A 90 -20.60 3.93 -6.90
C ASP A 90 -21.09 2.49 -6.70
N ASN A 91 -20.72 1.91 -5.55
CA ASN A 91 -21.18 0.61 -5.06
C ASN A 91 -20.86 -0.59 -5.97
N CYS A 92 -19.82 -0.50 -6.81
CA CYS A 92 -19.33 -1.58 -7.68
C CYS A 92 -20.45 -2.20 -8.52
N THR A 93 -21.40 -1.34 -8.92
CA THR A 93 -22.56 -1.74 -9.71
C THR A 93 -22.09 -2.20 -11.09
N PRO A 94 -22.72 -3.26 -11.67
CA PRO A 94 -22.40 -3.70 -13.02
C PRO A 94 -22.53 -2.53 -14.01
N GLY A 95 -21.47 -2.27 -14.79
CA GLY A 95 -21.40 -1.09 -15.64
C GLY A 95 -20.02 -0.93 -16.28
N ASN A 96 -19.64 0.32 -16.59
CA ASN A 96 -18.33 0.61 -17.13
C ASN A 96 -17.28 0.51 -16.02
N PHE A 97 -16.36 -0.43 -16.16
CA PHE A 97 -15.19 -0.57 -15.29
C PHE A 97 -13.96 -0.84 -16.13
N ILE A 98 -12.81 -0.47 -15.57
CA ILE A 98 -11.51 -0.88 -16.07
C ILE A 98 -10.96 -1.93 -15.12
N THR A 99 -10.33 -2.95 -15.68
CA THR A 99 -9.66 -4.00 -14.91
C THR A 99 -8.16 -3.88 -15.12
N TYR A 100 -7.42 -3.86 -14.03
CA TYR A 100 -6.00 -4.14 -13.99
C TYR A 100 -5.82 -5.55 -13.46
N THR A 101 -5.18 -6.41 -14.24
CA THR A 101 -4.82 -7.75 -13.78
C THR A 101 -3.80 -7.68 -12.64
N ALA A 102 -3.62 -8.79 -11.92
CA ALA A 102 -2.65 -8.86 -10.83
C ALA A 102 -1.25 -8.45 -11.33
N GLY A 103 -0.58 -7.53 -10.63
CA GLY A 103 0.72 -6.99 -11.04
C GLY A 103 0.70 -5.97 -12.19
N GLU A 104 -0.45 -5.72 -12.82
CA GLU A 104 -0.53 -4.82 -13.96
C GLU A 104 -0.44 -3.36 -13.52
N THR A 105 0.48 -2.63 -14.15
CA THR A 105 0.64 -1.18 -14.04
C THR A 105 0.34 -0.54 -15.38
N GLY A 106 -0.18 0.67 -15.39
CA GLY A 106 -0.43 1.36 -16.64
C GLY A 106 -1.32 2.57 -16.49
N CYS A 107 -1.35 3.35 -17.56
CA CYS A 107 -2.20 4.52 -17.68
C CYS A 107 -3.48 4.18 -18.45
N GLN A 108 -4.61 4.64 -17.96
CA GLN A 108 -5.88 4.59 -18.67
C GLN A 108 -6.53 5.98 -18.72
N THR A 109 -7.11 6.31 -19.87
CA THR A 109 -7.91 7.53 -19.99
C THR A 109 -9.28 7.26 -19.40
N GLN A 110 -9.54 7.84 -18.24
CA GLN A 110 -10.79 7.71 -17.52
C GLN A 110 -10.96 8.94 -16.63
N SER A 111 -12.14 9.54 -16.68
CA SER A 111 -12.46 10.80 -16.00
C SER A 111 -13.39 10.64 -14.80
N ALA A 112 -13.71 9.40 -14.40
CA ALA A 112 -14.58 9.11 -13.28
C ALA A 112 -14.31 7.73 -12.65
N PHE A 113 -14.22 7.71 -11.32
CA PHE A 113 -14.12 6.53 -10.47
C PHE A 113 -15.00 6.72 -9.25
N GLY A 114 -16.16 6.07 -9.23
CA GLY A 114 -17.08 6.10 -8.09
C GLY A 114 -16.78 5.00 -7.07
N SER A 115 -16.21 3.88 -7.52
CA SER A 115 -15.83 2.79 -6.61
C SER A 115 -14.75 1.87 -7.19
N ALA A 116 -14.19 1.02 -6.34
CA ALA A 116 -13.20 0.02 -6.70
C ALA A 116 -13.41 -1.29 -5.94
N ARG A 117 -12.94 -2.39 -6.52
CA ARG A 117 -12.91 -3.71 -5.88
C ARG A 117 -11.60 -4.41 -6.21
N VAL A 118 -11.01 -5.05 -5.21
CA VAL A 118 -9.92 -6.01 -5.41
C VAL A 118 -10.52 -7.42 -5.38
N GLY A 119 -10.50 -8.12 -6.50
CA GLY A 119 -11.14 -9.44 -6.66
C GLY A 119 -12.25 -9.47 -7.71
N ASN A 120 -12.95 -10.62 -7.77
CA ASN A 120 -13.97 -10.90 -8.78
C ASN A 120 -15.38 -10.44 -8.39
#